data_AF-A0A1Z4R3H2-F1
#
_entry.id   AF-A0A1Z4R3H2-F1
#
_cell.length_a   1.000
_cell.length_b   1.000
_cell.length_c   1.000
_cell.angle_alpha   90.00
_cell.angle_beta   90.00
_cell.angle_gamma   90.00
#
_symmetry.space_group_name_H-M   'P 1'
#
loop_
_entity.id
_entity.type
_entity.pdbx_description
1 polymer ?
#
loop_
_entity_poly.entity_id
_entity_poly.type
_entity_poly.pdbx_seq_one_letter_code
_entity_poly.pdbx_strand_id
1 'polypeptide(L)'
;MDKSIIQLVDELPNDNITVKVLKALDFVAPGEWNNLQGFDNTIRAITGETDANVIQKIRDRVTALYNDPQQGYQTAIKLYQTIDKADMAMATAALASKVGEKIAFLSFLNNITPKADVTQTIDLVLKIAIEIIAFCKLNGIPQPNPQEFANALGSHYQNESLMRMAALVCIDGILPLGPDFLGKIQSIITGADTSAITQNPLFSTVSSTLPGDNTNDKLSFITQGFNSVQGWMGNLVAKTGVTPQSISSNLGNFIQFADDNLDFVAAFLDQTTNYYEHTGIQTVARKLILQAHILVKAEIAAAPKADAVVAAKSDASNASANSDSSQYAVGQTIEVWDSEEEDWYRATIEKMAEKRFFVSYVGEGSSSDEWVDEEDVRIRNLAASDDNGYAIGQKVKVWDEDEEDWFSAIIGKTQGQQYFVQYVGYDSSYDEWVDLDEIS
;
A
#
# COMPACT_ATOMS: atom_id res chain seq x y z
N MET A 1 -14.29 -8.00 -2.91
CA MET A 1 -13.57 -7.02 -2.07
C MET A 1 -12.43 -6.45 -2.90
N ASP A 2 -12.17 -5.14 -2.79
CA ASP A 2 -10.96 -4.54 -3.38
C ASP A 2 -9.73 -5.08 -2.63
N LYS A 3 -8.63 -5.37 -3.34
CA LYS A 3 -7.41 -5.93 -2.71
C LYS A 3 -6.79 -4.91 -1.75
N SER A 4 -6.24 -5.40 -0.63
CA SER A 4 -5.43 -4.58 0.26
C SER A 4 -4.12 -4.18 -0.42
N ILE A 5 -3.50 -3.08 0.03
CA ILE A 5 -2.17 -2.70 -0.47
C ILE A 5 -1.10 -3.77 -0.19
N ILE A 6 -1.25 -4.50 0.92
CA ILE A 6 -0.38 -5.62 1.28
C ILE A 6 -0.48 -6.71 0.21
N GLN A 7 -1.71 -7.16 -0.08
CA GLN A 7 -1.97 -8.15 -1.12
C GLN A 7 -1.46 -7.69 -2.49
N LEU A 8 -1.68 -6.43 -2.86
CA LEU A 8 -1.22 -5.89 -4.14
C LEU A 8 0.31 -5.93 -4.29
N VAL A 9 1.06 -5.65 -3.22
CA VAL A 9 2.53 -5.71 -3.23
C VAL A 9 3.03 -7.16 -3.21
N ASP A 10 2.40 -8.04 -2.44
CA ASP A 10 2.77 -9.44 -2.34
C ASP A 10 2.55 -10.19 -3.66
N GLU A 11 1.55 -9.78 -4.44
CA GLU A 11 1.25 -10.33 -5.75
C GLU A 11 2.07 -9.70 -6.90
N LEU A 12 2.92 -8.70 -6.64
CA LEU A 12 3.75 -8.12 -7.69
C LEU A 12 4.68 -9.18 -8.30
N PRO A 13 4.79 -9.25 -9.64
CA PRO A 13 5.58 -10.27 -10.30
C PRO A 13 7.08 -10.12 -9.98
N ASN A 14 7.76 -11.25 -9.74
CA ASN A 14 9.20 -11.28 -9.56
C ASN A 14 9.97 -11.22 -10.88
N ASP A 15 9.48 -11.96 -11.87
CA ASP A 15 10.15 -12.16 -13.15
C ASP A 15 9.12 -12.31 -14.27
N ASN A 16 8.72 -11.18 -14.84
CA ASN A 16 7.88 -11.11 -16.04
C ASN A 16 8.43 -10.07 -17.03
N ILE A 17 7.72 -9.84 -18.14
CA ILE A 17 8.15 -8.87 -19.15
C ILE A 17 8.23 -7.46 -18.57
N THR A 18 7.25 -7.01 -17.78
CA THR A 18 7.30 -5.71 -17.07
C THR A 18 8.60 -5.54 -16.29
N VAL A 19 8.96 -6.51 -15.44
CA VAL A 19 10.17 -6.46 -14.62
C VAL A 19 11.43 -6.43 -15.48
N LYS A 20 11.49 -7.25 -16.54
CA LYS A 20 12.64 -7.27 -17.46
C LYS A 20 12.82 -5.96 -18.19
N VAL A 21 11.71 -5.35 -18.63
CA VAL A 21 11.71 -4.06 -19.31
C VAL A 21 12.17 -2.94 -18.37
N LEU A 22 11.64 -2.90 -17.15
CA LEU A 22 12.08 -1.93 -16.14
C LEU A 22 13.58 -2.07 -15.80
N LYS A 23 14.09 -3.31 -15.66
CA LYS A 23 15.54 -3.57 -15.51
C LYS A 23 16.33 -3.11 -16.73
N ALA A 24 15.82 -3.34 -17.94
CA ALA A 24 16.47 -2.93 -19.18
C ALA A 24 16.52 -1.39 -19.34
N LEU A 25 15.61 -0.66 -18.70
CA LEU A 25 15.57 0.81 -18.71
C LEU A 25 16.39 1.45 -17.60
N ASP A 26 17.07 0.67 -16.74
CA ASP A 26 17.92 1.20 -15.67
C ASP A 26 18.97 2.18 -16.18
N PHE A 27 19.51 2.02 -17.40
CA PHE A 27 20.46 2.98 -17.97
C PHE A 27 19.90 4.40 -18.16
N VAL A 28 18.57 4.57 -18.20
CA VAL A 28 17.88 5.87 -18.32
C VAL A 28 17.67 6.51 -16.94
N ALA A 29 17.42 5.69 -15.91
CA ALA A 29 17.24 6.11 -14.52
C ALA A 29 18.06 5.21 -13.57
N PRO A 30 19.41 5.34 -13.56
CA PRO A 30 20.29 4.34 -12.97
C PRO A 30 20.13 4.21 -11.46
N GLY A 31 19.83 2.99 -11.00
CA GLY A 31 19.73 2.65 -9.59
C GLY A 31 18.46 3.18 -8.90
N GLU A 32 17.56 3.83 -9.64
CA GLU A 32 16.31 4.34 -9.07
C GLU A 32 15.38 3.18 -8.71
N TRP A 33 15.30 2.14 -9.54
CA TRP A 33 14.29 1.10 -9.34
C TRP A 33 14.86 -0.24 -8.90
N ASN A 34 14.20 -0.81 -7.89
CA ASN A 34 14.38 -2.19 -7.47
C ASN A 34 13.02 -2.88 -7.44
N ASN A 35 12.98 -4.15 -7.84
CA ASN A 35 11.74 -4.93 -7.79
C ASN A 35 11.45 -5.45 -6.36
N LEU A 36 11.15 -4.54 -5.44
CA LEU A 36 10.74 -4.89 -4.08
C LEU A 36 9.40 -5.63 -4.13
N GLN A 37 9.39 -6.81 -3.51
CA GLN A 37 8.27 -7.73 -3.38
C GLN A 37 8.21 -8.22 -1.95
N GLY A 38 7.02 -8.66 -1.52
CA GLY A 38 6.76 -8.98 -0.13
C GLY A 38 6.64 -7.69 0.68
N PHE A 39 5.50 -7.47 1.29
CA PHE A 39 5.21 -6.21 1.98
C PHE A 39 6.20 -5.95 3.11
N ASP A 40 6.56 -6.98 3.90
CA ASP A 40 7.54 -6.85 4.99
C ASP A 40 8.94 -6.56 4.47
N ASN A 41 9.36 -7.25 3.41
CA ASN A 41 10.65 -7.00 2.78
C ASN A 41 10.70 -5.56 2.22
N THR A 42 9.57 -5.07 1.70
CA THR A 42 9.43 -3.68 1.26
C THR A 42 9.54 -2.71 2.44
N ILE A 43 8.91 -2.98 3.59
CA ILE A 43 9.10 -2.20 4.82
C ILE A 43 10.59 -2.15 5.18
N ARG A 44 11.24 -3.31 5.33
CA ARG A 44 12.67 -3.41 5.70
C ARG A 44 13.56 -2.61 4.76
N ALA A 45 13.35 -2.73 3.45
CA ALA A 45 14.15 -2.03 2.45
C ALA A 45 13.96 -0.51 2.48
N ILE A 46 12.77 -0.03 2.82
CA ILE A 46 12.44 1.41 2.80
C ILE A 46 12.83 2.08 4.12
N THR A 47 12.59 1.43 5.25
CA THR A 47 12.70 2.03 6.58
C THR A 47 13.99 1.65 7.30
N GLY A 48 14.61 0.53 6.92
CA GLY A 48 15.72 -0.10 7.63
C GLY A 48 15.29 -0.80 8.93
N GLU A 49 13.99 -0.86 9.24
CA GLU A 49 13.50 -1.54 10.45
C GLU A 49 13.65 -3.04 10.33
N THR A 50 14.16 -3.69 11.39
CA THR A 50 14.35 -5.16 11.46
C THR A 50 13.52 -5.80 12.56
N ASP A 51 12.98 -5.01 13.48
CA ASP A 51 12.16 -5.45 14.60
C ASP A 51 10.78 -5.89 14.09
N ALA A 52 10.39 -7.14 14.37
CA ALA A 52 9.15 -7.73 13.88
C ALA A 52 7.90 -6.98 14.41
N ASN A 53 7.93 -6.53 15.66
CA ASN A 53 6.81 -5.82 16.28
C ASN A 53 6.64 -4.41 15.69
N VAL A 54 7.75 -3.74 15.38
CA VAL A 54 7.72 -2.44 14.68
C VAL A 54 7.21 -2.63 13.24
N ILE A 55 7.65 -3.68 12.54
CA ILE A 55 7.17 -4.01 11.20
C ILE A 55 5.67 -4.28 11.20
N GLN A 56 5.16 -5.06 12.16
CA GLN A 56 3.72 -5.33 12.29
C GLN A 56 2.92 -4.05 12.55
N LYS A 57 3.35 -3.20 13.48
CA LYS A 57 2.71 -1.88 13.70
C LYS A 57 2.69 -1.01 12.45
N ILE A 58 3.74 -1.08 11.62
CA ILE A 58 3.75 -0.40 10.32
C ILE A 58 2.70 -1.02 9.39
N ARG A 59 2.57 -2.35 9.31
CA ARG A 59 1.54 -3.04 8.50
C ARG A 59 0.14 -2.59 8.90
N ASP A 60 -0.17 -2.60 10.20
CA ASP A 60 -1.49 -2.22 10.71
C ASP A 60 -1.81 -0.77 10.38
N ARG A 61 -0.82 0.12 10.61
CA ARG A 61 -0.96 1.54 10.28
C ARG A 61 -1.12 1.78 8.79
N VAL A 62 -0.40 1.04 7.94
CA VAL A 62 -0.58 1.12 6.49
C VAL A 62 -1.99 0.69 6.10
N THR A 63 -2.51 -0.41 6.65
CA THR A 63 -3.86 -0.88 6.34
C THR A 63 -4.90 0.17 6.71
N ALA A 64 -4.79 0.78 7.90
CA ALA A 64 -5.67 1.86 8.32
C ALA A 64 -5.59 3.08 7.38
N LEU A 65 -4.38 3.54 7.05
CA LEU A 65 -4.18 4.68 6.14
C LEU A 65 -4.69 4.39 4.72
N TYR A 66 -4.50 3.17 4.21
CA TYR A 66 -4.94 2.78 2.87
C TYR A 66 -6.47 2.75 2.77
N ASN A 67 -7.14 2.28 3.83
CA ASN A 67 -8.59 2.19 3.88
C ASN A 67 -9.28 3.52 4.25
N ASP A 68 -8.54 4.52 4.70
CA ASP A 68 -9.08 5.86 4.95
C ASP A 68 -9.49 6.55 3.62
N PRO A 69 -10.79 6.77 3.36
CA PRO A 69 -11.26 7.36 2.12
C PRO A 69 -10.78 8.81 1.93
N GLN A 70 -10.28 9.47 2.98
CA GLN A 70 -9.77 10.84 2.89
C GLN A 70 -8.35 10.91 2.29
N GLN A 71 -7.58 9.82 2.29
CA GLN A 71 -6.17 9.84 1.88
C GLN A 71 -5.94 9.64 0.37
N GLY A 72 -6.95 9.19 -0.38
CA GLY A 72 -6.88 9.04 -1.85
C GLY A 72 -6.00 7.89 -2.37
N TYR A 73 -5.42 7.05 -1.49
CA TYR A 73 -4.53 5.94 -1.88
C TYR A 73 -5.22 4.89 -2.76
N GLN A 74 -6.42 4.43 -2.37
CA GLN A 74 -7.21 3.50 -3.18
C GLN A 74 -7.58 4.10 -4.55
N THR A 75 -7.86 5.41 -4.60
CA THR A 75 -8.13 6.10 -5.87
C THR A 75 -6.89 6.10 -6.76
N ALA A 76 -5.69 6.36 -6.21
CA ALA A 76 -4.45 6.32 -6.97
C ALA A 76 -4.15 4.91 -7.52
N ILE A 77 -4.35 3.85 -6.72
CA ILE A 77 -4.24 2.47 -7.20
C ILE A 77 -5.22 2.22 -8.35
N LYS A 78 -6.51 2.53 -8.17
CA LYS A 78 -7.52 2.34 -9.21
C LYS A 78 -7.15 3.06 -10.51
N LEU A 79 -6.59 4.26 -10.40
CA LEU A 79 -6.11 5.02 -11.54
C LEU A 79 -4.97 4.31 -12.29
N TYR A 80 -3.93 3.89 -11.57
CA TYR A 80 -2.80 3.15 -12.17
C TYR A 80 -3.23 1.84 -12.82
N GLN A 81 -4.17 1.11 -12.20
CA GLN A 81 -4.72 -0.11 -12.75
C GLN A 81 -5.59 0.14 -13.99
N THR A 82 -6.38 1.22 -13.97
CA THR A 82 -7.33 1.52 -15.05
C THR A 82 -6.61 1.97 -16.31
N ILE A 83 -5.59 2.82 -16.18
CA ILE A 83 -4.86 3.35 -17.32
C ILE A 83 -4.04 2.27 -18.04
N ASP A 84 -3.56 1.24 -17.33
CA ASP A 84 -2.85 0.09 -17.93
C ASP A 84 -3.80 -1.00 -18.46
N LYS A 85 -4.94 -1.29 -17.79
CA LYS A 85 -5.81 -2.44 -18.14
C LYS A 85 -6.63 -2.26 -19.41
N ALA A 86 -6.74 -1.04 -19.94
CA ALA A 86 -7.48 -0.82 -21.18
C ALA A 86 -6.85 -1.51 -22.40
N ASP A 87 -5.54 -1.80 -22.37
CA ASP A 87 -4.81 -2.42 -23.47
C ASP A 87 -4.64 -3.94 -23.34
N MET A 88 -4.92 -4.51 -22.16
CA MET A 88 -4.52 -5.89 -21.81
C MET A 88 -5.54 -6.99 -22.15
N ALA A 89 -6.54 -6.73 -23.01
CA ALA A 89 -7.63 -7.67 -23.25
C ALA A 89 -7.24 -8.98 -23.99
N MET A 90 -5.97 -9.19 -24.41
CA MET A 90 -5.61 -10.33 -25.27
C MET A 90 -4.35 -11.16 -24.90
N ALA A 91 -3.49 -10.74 -23.97
CA ALA A 91 -2.15 -11.35 -23.85
C ALA A 91 -1.95 -12.37 -22.70
N THR A 92 -2.85 -12.42 -21.71
CA THR A 92 -2.58 -13.13 -20.44
C THR A 92 -2.59 -14.65 -20.56
N ALA A 93 -3.37 -15.22 -21.48
CA ALA A 93 -3.51 -16.67 -21.62
C ALA A 93 -2.28 -17.37 -22.23
N ALA A 94 -1.51 -16.69 -23.09
CA ALA A 94 -0.38 -17.28 -23.79
C ALA A 94 0.91 -17.30 -22.96
N LEU A 95 1.05 -16.37 -21.99
CA LEU A 95 2.27 -16.17 -21.20
C LEU A 95 2.28 -16.97 -19.89
N ALA A 96 1.11 -17.34 -19.35
CA ALA A 96 0.98 -18.06 -18.08
C ALA A 96 1.61 -19.47 -18.06
N SER A 97 1.90 -20.06 -19.23
CA SER A 97 2.41 -21.42 -19.34
C SER A 97 3.93 -21.54 -19.50
N LYS A 98 4.68 -20.41 -19.55
CA LYS A 98 6.11 -20.43 -19.94
C LYS A 98 7.04 -19.63 -19.02
N VAL A 99 6.94 -19.85 -17.71
CA VAL A 99 7.94 -19.37 -16.74
C VAL A 99 9.12 -20.35 -16.74
N GLY A 100 10.23 -19.97 -17.38
CA GLY A 100 11.51 -20.70 -17.26
C GLY A 100 12.32 -20.93 -18.55
N GLU A 101 11.74 -20.76 -19.73
CA GLU A 101 12.45 -20.90 -21.01
C GLU A 101 12.60 -19.54 -21.72
N LYS A 102 13.67 -19.37 -22.52
CA LYS A 102 13.78 -18.25 -23.47
C LYS A 102 12.51 -18.25 -24.32
N ILE A 103 11.73 -17.18 -24.22
CA ILE A 103 10.45 -17.07 -24.91
C ILE A 103 10.72 -17.13 -26.42
N ALA A 104 10.32 -18.23 -27.05
CA ALA A 104 10.33 -18.36 -28.51
C ALA A 104 9.23 -17.46 -29.08
N PHE A 105 9.65 -16.24 -29.42
CA PHE A 105 8.91 -15.03 -29.79
C PHE A 105 7.99 -15.14 -31.03
N LEU A 106 8.08 -16.22 -31.81
CA LEU A 106 7.61 -16.24 -33.20
C LEU A 106 6.10 -16.51 -33.40
N SER A 107 5.38 -17.12 -32.45
CA SER A 107 3.99 -17.51 -32.71
C SER A 107 2.94 -16.45 -32.37
N PHE A 108 3.24 -15.52 -31.46
CA PHE A 108 2.27 -14.51 -31.01
C PHE A 108 2.29 -13.22 -31.86
N LEU A 109 3.42 -12.89 -32.50
CA LEU A 109 3.59 -11.66 -33.27
C LEU A 109 2.82 -11.60 -34.58
N ASN A 110 2.44 -12.75 -35.14
CA ASN A 110 1.74 -12.78 -36.43
C ASN A 110 0.38 -12.05 -36.39
N ASN A 111 -0.11 -11.70 -35.20
CA ASN A 111 -1.34 -10.95 -34.96
C ASN A 111 -1.13 -9.58 -34.26
N ILE A 112 0.12 -9.11 -34.08
CA ILE A 112 0.39 -7.82 -33.44
C ILE A 112 0.55 -6.74 -34.50
N THR A 113 -0.39 -5.80 -34.53
CA THR A 113 -0.39 -4.66 -35.45
C THR A 113 0.25 -3.45 -34.75
N PRO A 114 1.28 -2.82 -35.34
CA PRO A 114 1.77 -1.52 -34.88
C PRO A 114 0.64 -0.52 -34.66
N LYS A 115 0.59 0.10 -33.48
CA LYS A 115 -0.37 1.17 -33.19
C LYS A 115 -0.01 2.42 -34.01
N ALA A 116 -1.03 3.15 -34.46
CA ALA A 116 -0.82 4.44 -35.14
C ALA A 116 -0.27 5.49 -34.15
N ASP A 117 0.55 6.43 -34.64
CA ASP A 117 1.12 7.55 -33.86
C ASP A 117 0.05 8.29 -33.03
N VAL A 118 -1.16 8.42 -33.57
CA VAL A 118 -2.29 9.05 -32.89
C VAL A 118 -2.71 8.27 -31.64
N THR A 119 -2.81 6.95 -31.74
CA THR A 119 -3.18 6.08 -30.60
C THR A 119 -2.13 6.16 -29.50
N GLN A 120 -0.85 6.08 -29.86
CA GLN A 120 0.27 6.15 -28.91
C GLN A 120 0.36 7.51 -28.23
N THR A 121 0.14 8.57 -29.00
CA THR A 121 0.06 9.92 -28.45
C THR A 121 -1.05 10.04 -27.41
N ILE A 122 -2.24 9.50 -27.70
CA ILE A 122 -3.39 9.57 -26.77
C ILE A 122 -3.09 8.79 -25.48
N ASP A 123 -2.51 7.61 -25.59
CA ASP A 123 -2.13 6.80 -24.42
C ASP A 123 -1.15 7.56 -23.51
N LEU A 124 -0.04 8.07 -24.07
CA LEU A 124 0.96 8.82 -23.31
C LEU A 124 0.36 10.04 -22.60
N VAL A 125 -0.45 10.86 -23.30
CA VAL A 125 -0.99 12.09 -22.67
C VAL A 125 -2.05 11.78 -21.63
N LEU A 126 -2.77 10.66 -21.75
CA LEU A 126 -3.69 10.19 -20.71
C LEU A 126 -2.93 9.65 -19.51
N LYS A 127 -1.83 8.89 -19.71
CA LYS A 127 -0.93 8.46 -18.62
C LYS A 127 -0.36 9.65 -17.84
N ILE A 128 0.04 10.73 -18.51
CA ILE A 128 0.45 11.98 -17.86
C ILE A 128 -0.70 12.60 -17.06
N ALA A 129 -1.90 12.71 -17.66
CA ALA A 129 -3.05 13.28 -16.98
C ALA A 129 -3.42 12.49 -15.71
N ILE A 130 -3.37 11.16 -15.79
CA ILE A 130 -3.60 10.26 -14.66
C ILE A 130 -2.50 10.39 -13.60
N GLU A 131 -1.23 10.50 -14.01
CA GLU A 131 -0.12 10.72 -13.07
C GLU A 131 -0.31 12.01 -12.28
N ILE A 132 -0.74 13.10 -12.92
CA ILE A 132 -1.02 14.37 -12.24
C ILE A 132 -2.11 14.18 -11.19
N ILE A 133 -3.20 13.49 -11.53
CA ILE A 133 -4.32 13.26 -10.60
C ILE A 133 -3.86 12.37 -9.44
N ALA A 134 -3.18 11.26 -9.73
CA ALA A 134 -2.65 10.35 -8.72
C ALA A 134 -1.66 11.06 -7.80
N PHE A 135 -0.73 11.85 -8.35
CA PHE A 135 0.18 12.70 -7.59
C PHE A 135 -0.56 13.63 -6.63
N CYS A 136 -1.58 14.35 -7.11
CA CYS A 136 -2.35 15.26 -6.27
C CYS A 136 -3.07 14.51 -5.14
N LYS A 137 -3.71 13.37 -5.43
CA LYS A 137 -4.35 12.52 -4.43
C LYS A 137 -3.36 12.06 -3.36
N LEU A 138 -2.23 11.51 -3.79
CA LEU A 138 -1.21 11.01 -2.89
C LEU A 138 -0.62 12.12 -2.01
N ASN A 139 -0.59 13.37 -2.46
CA ASN A 139 0.00 14.49 -1.72
C ASN A 139 -1.04 15.37 -1.02
N GLY A 140 -2.31 14.95 -0.95
CA GLY A 140 -3.37 15.74 -0.30
C GLY A 140 -3.67 17.06 -0.99
N ILE A 141 -3.31 17.20 -2.27
CA ILE A 141 -3.58 18.40 -3.07
C ILE A 141 -5.05 18.32 -3.52
N PRO A 142 -5.92 19.28 -3.12
CA PRO A 142 -7.37 19.14 -3.27
C PRO A 142 -7.84 19.01 -4.72
N GLN A 143 -7.11 19.61 -5.68
CA GLN A 143 -7.45 19.65 -7.09
C GLN A 143 -6.25 19.27 -7.96
N PRO A 144 -6.45 18.55 -9.09
CA PRO A 144 -5.37 18.23 -10.02
C PRO A 144 -4.63 19.49 -10.48
N ASN A 145 -3.31 19.50 -10.28
CA ASN A 145 -2.45 20.67 -10.50
C ASN A 145 -1.21 20.28 -11.33
N PRO A 146 -1.24 20.49 -12.66
CA PRO A 146 -0.12 20.16 -13.54
C PRO A 146 1.19 20.86 -13.17
N GLN A 147 1.13 22.11 -12.72
CA GLN A 147 2.33 22.88 -12.40
C GLN A 147 3.02 22.35 -11.14
N GLU A 148 2.24 21.98 -10.13
CA GLU A 148 2.76 21.40 -8.90
C GLU A 148 3.35 20.00 -9.13
N PHE A 149 2.71 19.20 -9.98
CA PHE A 149 3.28 17.95 -10.46
C PHE A 149 4.60 18.17 -11.21
N ALA A 150 4.66 19.10 -12.15
CA ALA A 150 5.88 19.39 -12.91
C ALA A 150 7.04 19.83 -12.00
N ASN A 151 6.75 20.63 -10.97
CA ASN A 151 7.75 21.01 -9.97
C ASN A 151 8.25 19.78 -9.21
N ALA A 152 7.34 18.94 -8.72
CA ALA A 152 7.70 17.72 -8.01
C ALA A 152 8.48 16.73 -8.89
N LEU A 153 8.13 16.61 -10.17
CA LEU A 153 8.84 15.76 -11.13
C LEU A 153 10.32 16.17 -11.30
N GLY A 154 10.61 17.47 -11.19
CA GLY A 154 11.97 18.01 -11.25
C GLY A 154 12.79 17.86 -9.96
N SER A 155 12.15 17.73 -8.79
CA SER A 155 12.85 17.83 -7.49
C SER A 155 12.60 16.69 -6.50
N HIS A 156 11.53 15.92 -6.67
CA HIS A 156 11.03 14.98 -5.65
C HIS A 156 10.66 13.60 -6.21
N TYR A 157 10.50 13.46 -7.53
CA TYR A 157 10.31 12.14 -8.14
C TYR A 157 11.61 11.36 -8.05
N GLN A 158 11.49 10.16 -7.48
CA GLN A 158 12.60 9.25 -7.22
C GLN A 158 12.06 7.82 -7.14
N ASN A 159 12.96 6.86 -7.12
CA ASN A 159 12.66 5.45 -7.01
C ASN A 159 11.68 4.96 -8.09
N GLU A 160 10.61 4.26 -7.70
CA GLU A 160 9.62 3.67 -8.59
C GLU A 160 8.80 4.72 -9.35
N SER A 161 8.58 5.90 -8.75
CA SER A 161 7.89 7.00 -9.40
C SER A 161 8.72 7.62 -10.53
N LEU A 162 10.03 7.79 -10.34
CA LEU A 162 10.92 8.30 -11.39
C LEU A 162 11.11 7.26 -12.50
N MET A 163 11.28 6.00 -12.14
CA MET A 163 11.35 4.92 -13.11
C MET A 163 10.07 4.80 -13.95
N ARG A 164 8.87 4.96 -13.35
CA ARG A 164 7.61 5.01 -14.11
C ARG A 164 7.65 6.08 -15.19
N MET A 165 8.09 7.29 -14.84
CA MET A 165 8.15 8.41 -15.79
C MET A 165 9.23 8.22 -16.85
N ALA A 166 10.37 7.62 -16.50
CA ALA A 166 11.40 7.24 -17.47
C ALA A 166 10.88 6.17 -18.44
N ALA A 167 10.17 5.17 -17.94
CA ALA A 167 9.53 4.13 -18.74
C ALA A 167 8.46 4.70 -19.68
N LEU A 168 7.63 5.63 -19.21
CA LEU A 168 6.67 6.36 -20.06
C LEU A 168 7.36 7.06 -21.24
N VAL A 169 8.43 7.80 -20.98
CA VAL A 169 9.18 8.49 -22.03
C VAL A 169 9.78 7.49 -23.03
N CYS A 170 10.28 6.35 -22.55
CA CYS A 170 10.92 5.36 -23.41
C CYS A 170 9.91 4.54 -24.23
N ILE A 171 8.89 3.99 -23.57
CA ILE A 171 7.98 2.97 -24.09
C ILE A 171 6.82 3.61 -24.86
N ASP A 172 6.22 4.68 -24.34
CA ASP A 172 5.05 5.32 -24.97
C ASP A 172 5.43 6.57 -25.78
N GLY A 173 6.64 7.10 -25.55
CA GLY A 173 7.18 8.24 -26.28
C GLY A 173 8.14 7.83 -27.40
N ILE A 174 9.41 7.64 -27.03
CA ILE A 174 10.53 7.54 -27.98
C ILE A 174 10.44 6.31 -28.87
N LEU A 175 10.14 5.15 -28.31
CA LEU A 175 10.12 3.91 -29.06
C LEU A 175 9.06 3.92 -30.17
N PRO A 176 7.77 4.24 -29.92
CA PRO A 176 6.74 4.27 -30.96
C PRO A 176 6.77 5.54 -31.82
N LEU A 177 7.07 6.71 -31.25
CA LEU A 177 6.93 7.99 -31.97
C LEU A 177 8.27 8.49 -32.55
N GLY A 178 9.38 7.88 -32.17
CA GLY A 178 10.72 8.26 -32.59
C GLY A 178 11.30 9.44 -31.80
N PRO A 179 12.48 9.94 -32.20
CA PRO A 179 13.21 10.98 -31.46
C PRO A 179 12.50 12.34 -31.39
N ASP A 180 11.54 12.60 -32.29
CA ASP A 180 10.74 13.84 -32.32
C ASP A 180 9.35 13.66 -31.66
N PHE A 181 9.21 12.70 -30.73
CA PHE A 181 7.93 12.38 -30.10
C PHE A 181 7.23 13.60 -29.49
N LEU A 182 7.96 14.52 -28.86
CA LEU A 182 7.40 15.74 -28.26
C LEU A 182 6.69 16.61 -29.31
N GLY A 183 7.31 16.82 -30.47
CA GLY A 183 6.73 17.60 -31.57
C GLY A 183 5.47 16.93 -32.15
N LYS A 184 5.52 15.60 -32.32
CA LYS A 184 4.37 14.81 -32.78
C LYS A 184 3.19 14.91 -31.81
N ILE A 185 3.44 14.71 -30.51
CA ILE A 185 2.41 14.81 -29.47
C ILE A 185 1.78 16.21 -29.48
N GLN A 186 2.61 17.25 -29.49
CA GLN A 186 2.16 18.64 -29.53
C GLN A 186 1.24 18.91 -30.74
N SER A 187 1.63 18.42 -31.93
CA SER A 187 0.84 18.59 -33.15
C SER A 187 -0.54 17.93 -33.07
N ILE A 188 -0.65 16.80 -32.39
CA ILE A 188 -1.91 16.06 -32.25
C ILE A 188 -2.82 16.72 -31.21
N ILE A 189 -2.30 17.08 -30.03
CA ILE A 189 -3.13 17.63 -28.95
C ILE A 189 -3.58 19.08 -29.20
N THR A 190 -2.82 19.84 -29.98
CA THR A 190 -3.20 21.21 -30.40
C THR A 190 -3.85 21.30 -31.78
N GLY A 191 -4.05 20.14 -32.43
CA GLY A 191 -4.72 20.07 -33.71
C GLY A 191 -6.16 20.59 -33.63
N ALA A 192 -6.68 21.09 -34.75
CA ALA A 192 -8.05 21.59 -34.84
C ALA A 192 -9.11 20.48 -34.68
N ASP A 193 -8.73 19.21 -34.91
CA ASP A 193 -9.60 18.05 -34.76
C ASP A 193 -9.15 17.18 -33.59
N THR A 194 -9.79 17.38 -32.43
CA THR A 194 -9.55 16.59 -31.21
C THR A 194 -10.44 15.34 -31.13
N SER A 195 -11.22 15.03 -32.19
CA SER A 195 -12.11 13.87 -32.21
C SER A 195 -11.38 12.54 -32.01
N ALA A 196 -10.13 12.46 -32.49
CA ALA A 196 -9.29 11.28 -32.29
C ALA A 196 -9.05 10.97 -30.80
N ILE A 197 -8.91 12.00 -29.95
CA ILE A 197 -8.72 11.83 -28.51
C ILE A 197 -10.04 11.40 -27.86
N THR A 198 -11.15 12.04 -28.23
CA THR A 198 -12.45 11.83 -27.55
C THR A 198 -13.13 10.53 -27.95
N GLN A 199 -12.85 10.01 -29.14
CA GLN A 199 -13.29 8.70 -29.61
C GLN A 199 -12.41 7.55 -29.12
N ASN A 200 -11.30 7.86 -28.45
CA ASN A 200 -10.40 6.84 -27.93
C ASN A 200 -11.07 6.07 -26.77
N PRO A 201 -11.05 4.73 -26.78
CA PRO A 201 -11.61 3.91 -25.71
C PRO A 201 -11.02 4.24 -24.34
N LEU A 202 -9.70 4.46 -24.27
CA LEU A 202 -9.03 4.80 -23.02
C LEU A 202 -9.48 6.16 -22.47
N PHE A 203 -9.66 7.16 -23.33
CA PHE A 203 -10.26 8.44 -22.93
C PHE A 203 -11.63 8.22 -22.31
N SER A 204 -12.48 7.39 -22.93
CA SER A 204 -13.82 7.08 -22.42
C SER A 204 -13.77 6.42 -21.03
N THR A 205 -12.84 5.47 -20.83
CA THR A 205 -12.64 4.76 -19.56
C THR A 205 -12.25 5.70 -18.42
N VAL A 206 -11.35 6.65 -18.67
CA VAL A 206 -10.85 7.56 -17.63
C VAL A 206 -11.56 8.91 -17.57
N SER A 207 -12.49 9.17 -18.51
CA SER A 207 -13.12 10.49 -18.69
C SER A 207 -13.77 11.02 -17.41
N SER A 208 -14.36 10.15 -16.59
CA SER A 208 -15.02 10.53 -15.34
C SER A 208 -14.05 11.02 -14.26
N THR A 209 -12.77 10.70 -14.38
CA THR A 209 -11.72 11.11 -13.43
C THR A 209 -11.00 12.38 -13.88
N LEU A 210 -11.04 12.71 -15.17
CA LEU A 210 -10.48 13.94 -15.70
C LEU A 210 -11.27 15.16 -15.21
N PRO A 211 -10.59 16.23 -14.74
CA PRO A 211 -11.26 17.43 -14.27
C PRO A 211 -11.94 18.19 -15.42
N GLY A 212 -13.06 18.85 -15.11
CA GLY A 212 -13.84 19.65 -16.05
C GLY A 212 -15.25 19.11 -16.30
N ASP A 213 -16.18 20.01 -16.60
CA ASP A 213 -17.61 19.69 -16.73
C ASP A 213 -17.95 19.15 -18.13
N ASN A 214 -17.11 19.46 -19.11
CA ASN A 214 -17.32 19.08 -20.49
C ASN A 214 -16.02 18.57 -21.15
N THR A 215 -16.16 18.03 -22.35
CA THR A 215 -15.02 17.46 -23.12
C THR A 215 -13.90 18.47 -23.38
N ASN A 216 -14.22 19.75 -23.61
CA ASN A 216 -13.20 20.77 -23.87
C ASN A 216 -12.37 21.06 -22.63
N ASP A 217 -12.99 21.11 -21.46
CA ASP A 217 -12.27 21.31 -20.19
C ASP A 217 -11.30 20.15 -19.91
N LYS A 218 -11.73 18.91 -20.18
CA LYS A 218 -10.90 17.70 -20.03
C LYS A 218 -9.72 17.70 -21.00
N LEU A 219 -9.96 18.05 -22.27
CA LEU A 219 -8.90 18.19 -23.26
C LEU A 219 -7.92 19.32 -22.91
N SER A 220 -8.42 20.42 -22.34
CA SER A 220 -7.61 21.52 -21.83
C SER A 220 -6.70 21.05 -20.69
N PHE A 221 -7.22 20.24 -19.76
CA PHE A 221 -6.42 19.65 -18.69
C PHE A 221 -5.33 18.72 -19.23
N ILE A 222 -5.65 17.82 -20.17
CA ILE A 222 -4.67 16.93 -20.81
C ILE A 222 -3.56 17.76 -21.47
N THR A 223 -3.94 18.81 -22.22
CA THR A 223 -3.01 19.69 -22.92
C THR A 223 -2.10 20.45 -21.95
N GLN A 224 -2.67 21.01 -20.87
CA GLN A 224 -1.92 21.67 -19.81
C GLN A 224 -0.97 20.69 -19.09
N GLY A 225 -1.43 19.46 -18.85
CA GLY A 225 -0.65 18.36 -18.29
C GLY A 225 0.61 18.09 -19.10
N PHE A 226 0.45 17.74 -20.38
CA PHE A 226 1.59 17.52 -21.27
C PHE A 226 2.51 18.74 -21.36
N ASN A 227 1.94 19.94 -21.54
CA ASN A 227 2.72 21.17 -21.66
C ASN A 227 3.60 21.42 -20.44
N SER A 228 3.12 21.08 -19.23
CA SER A 228 3.86 21.28 -17.98
C SER A 228 5.09 20.38 -17.85
N VAL A 229 5.09 19.20 -18.46
CA VAL A 229 6.17 18.19 -18.31
C VAL A 229 7.03 17.98 -19.55
N GLN A 230 6.68 18.56 -20.70
CA GLN A 230 7.47 18.43 -21.94
C GLN A 230 8.94 18.81 -21.74
N GLY A 231 9.23 19.85 -20.95
CA GLY A 231 10.58 20.31 -20.67
C GLY A 231 11.38 19.29 -19.85
N TRP A 232 10.74 18.63 -18.89
CA TRP A 232 11.36 17.55 -18.14
C TRP A 232 11.67 16.34 -19.02
N MET A 233 10.72 15.92 -19.87
CA MET A 233 10.93 14.81 -20.81
C MET A 233 12.06 15.11 -21.79
N GLY A 234 12.10 16.31 -22.37
CA GLY A 234 13.18 16.73 -23.26
C GLY A 234 14.55 16.73 -22.56
N ASN A 235 14.62 17.20 -21.31
CA ASN A 235 15.84 17.17 -20.52
C ASN A 235 16.30 15.74 -20.19
N LEU A 236 15.38 14.83 -19.89
CA LEU A 236 15.71 13.41 -19.68
C LEU A 236 16.36 12.81 -20.92
N VAL A 237 15.79 13.06 -22.10
CA VAL A 237 16.35 12.58 -23.37
C VAL A 237 17.71 13.19 -23.65
N ALA A 238 17.86 14.50 -23.46
CA ALA A 238 19.13 15.18 -23.67
C ALA A 238 20.23 14.68 -22.70
N LYS A 239 19.88 14.41 -21.44
CA LYS A 239 20.81 13.93 -20.41
C LYS A 239 21.28 12.50 -20.66
N THR A 240 20.37 11.62 -21.10
CA THR A 240 20.63 10.18 -21.23
C THR A 240 21.10 9.79 -22.64
N GLY A 241 20.77 10.58 -23.65
CA GLY A 241 21.02 10.24 -25.05
C GLY A 241 20.20 9.04 -25.54
N VAL A 242 19.10 8.72 -24.84
CA VAL A 242 18.26 7.56 -25.16
C VAL A 242 17.64 7.68 -26.56
N THR A 243 17.66 6.58 -27.31
CA THR A 243 17.10 6.45 -28.66
C THR A 243 16.26 5.18 -28.77
N PRO A 244 15.41 5.04 -29.81
CA PRO A 244 14.70 3.80 -30.05
C PRO A 244 15.63 2.58 -30.13
N GLN A 245 16.80 2.75 -30.78
CA GLN A 245 17.81 1.70 -30.92
C GLN A 245 18.47 1.35 -29.60
N SER A 246 18.77 2.34 -28.73
CA SER A 246 19.35 2.03 -27.42
C SER A 246 18.36 1.29 -26.52
N ILE A 247 17.06 1.63 -26.60
CA ILE A 247 16.00 0.92 -25.88
C ILE A 247 15.93 -0.53 -26.36
N SER A 248 15.77 -0.75 -27.67
CA SER A 248 15.69 -2.10 -28.26
C SER A 248 16.94 -2.94 -27.96
N SER A 249 18.13 -2.35 -28.07
CA SER A 249 19.39 -3.04 -27.77
C SER A 249 19.48 -3.48 -26.31
N ASN A 250 19.08 -2.63 -25.35
CA ASN A 250 19.09 -2.99 -23.93
C ASN A 250 18.02 -4.04 -23.61
N LEU A 251 16.85 -3.98 -24.26
CA LEU A 251 15.82 -5.02 -24.16
C LEU A 251 16.29 -6.36 -24.72
N GLY A 252 17.11 -6.36 -25.77
CA GLY A 252 17.71 -7.55 -26.38
C GLY A 252 18.49 -8.44 -25.41
N ASN A 253 18.98 -7.87 -24.31
CA ASN A 253 19.65 -8.62 -23.23
C ASN A 253 18.70 -9.54 -22.46
N PHE A 254 17.39 -9.25 -22.49
CA PHE A 254 16.36 -9.95 -21.73
C PHE A 254 15.31 -10.64 -22.61
N ILE A 255 15.08 -10.11 -23.82
CA ILE A 255 14.03 -10.53 -24.74
C ILE A 255 14.65 -10.72 -26.12
N GLN A 256 14.51 -11.91 -26.71
CA GLN A 256 15.00 -12.17 -28.07
C GLN A 256 13.96 -11.68 -29.08
N PHE A 257 14.31 -10.64 -29.83
CA PHE A 257 13.50 -10.17 -30.96
C PHE A 257 13.93 -10.91 -32.23
N ALA A 258 12.95 -11.34 -33.03
CA ALA A 258 13.20 -11.99 -34.32
C ALA A 258 13.37 -11.01 -35.48
N ASP A 259 12.85 -9.79 -35.34
CA ASP A 259 12.90 -8.73 -36.35
C ASP A 259 13.46 -7.44 -35.73
N ASP A 260 14.26 -6.70 -36.49
CA ASP A 260 14.81 -5.39 -36.12
C ASP A 260 13.77 -4.25 -36.25
N ASN A 261 12.49 -4.58 -36.38
CA ASN A 261 11.44 -3.59 -36.56
C ASN A 261 10.93 -3.07 -35.21
N LEU A 262 11.36 -1.85 -34.89
CA LEU A 262 11.03 -1.14 -33.65
C LEU A 262 9.53 -0.94 -33.43
N ASP A 263 8.73 -0.89 -34.49
CA ASP A 263 7.28 -0.74 -34.40
C ASP A 263 6.62 -2.00 -33.79
N PHE A 264 7.16 -3.19 -34.08
CA PHE A 264 6.72 -4.44 -33.45
C PHE A 264 7.20 -4.54 -32.01
N VAL A 265 8.39 -4.04 -31.70
CA VAL A 265 8.88 -3.97 -30.31
C VAL A 265 7.96 -3.07 -29.49
N ALA A 266 7.61 -1.88 -29.99
CA ALA A 266 6.68 -0.98 -29.32
C ALA A 266 5.32 -1.64 -29.05
N ALA A 267 4.71 -2.25 -30.07
CA ALA A 267 3.42 -2.91 -29.94
C ALA A 267 3.45 -4.13 -29.01
N PHE A 268 4.56 -4.86 -28.98
CA PHE A 268 4.75 -5.96 -28.04
C PHE A 268 4.83 -5.47 -26.58
N LEU A 269 5.63 -4.44 -26.31
CA LEU A 269 5.78 -3.92 -24.95
C LEU A 269 4.46 -3.38 -24.41
N ASP A 270 3.73 -2.63 -25.23
CA ASP A 270 2.41 -2.12 -24.92
C ASP A 270 1.42 -3.24 -24.51
N GLN A 271 1.42 -4.38 -25.21
CA GLN A 271 0.51 -5.49 -24.89
C GLN A 271 0.96 -6.41 -23.73
N THR A 272 2.23 -6.33 -23.33
CA THR A 272 2.84 -7.31 -22.41
C THR A 272 3.46 -6.72 -21.17
N THR A 273 3.46 -5.39 -21.05
CA THR A 273 3.92 -4.68 -19.86
C THR A 273 2.76 -3.99 -19.16
N ASN A 274 2.83 -3.97 -17.83
CA ASN A 274 1.94 -3.20 -16.96
C ASN A 274 2.80 -2.35 -16.01
N TYR A 275 3.71 -1.59 -16.60
CA TYR A 275 4.72 -0.89 -15.82
C TYR A 275 4.10 0.27 -15.03
N TYR A 276 2.98 0.83 -15.49
CA TYR A 276 2.25 1.89 -14.78
C TYR A 276 1.57 1.34 -13.53
N GLU A 277 0.87 0.21 -13.63
CA GLU A 277 0.27 -0.49 -12.48
C GLU A 277 1.36 -0.96 -11.52
N HIS A 278 2.40 -1.64 -12.02
CA HIS A 278 3.46 -2.23 -11.18
C HIS A 278 4.17 -1.17 -10.33
N THR A 279 4.72 -0.15 -10.98
CA THR A 279 5.42 0.93 -10.27
C THR A 279 4.45 1.83 -9.50
N GLY A 280 3.19 1.93 -9.93
CA GLY A 280 2.10 2.62 -9.25
C GLY A 280 1.81 2.03 -7.87
N ILE A 281 1.63 0.71 -7.81
CA ILE A 281 1.47 -0.04 -6.55
C ILE A 281 2.67 0.21 -5.62
N GLN A 282 3.89 0.10 -6.14
CA GLN A 282 5.10 0.33 -5.33
C GLN A 282 5.21 1.80 -4.84
N THR A 283 4.80 2.77 -5.66
CA THR A 283 4.78 4.19 -5.27
C THR A 283 3.83 4.42 -4.09
N VAL A 284 2.62 3.86 -4.16
CA VAL A 284 1.61 3.98 -3.09
C VAL A 284 2.08 3.27 -1.83
N ALA A 285 2.62 2.05 -1.96
CA ALA A 285 3.15 1.28 -0.85
C ALA A 285 4.29 2.03 -0.15
N ARG A 286 5.27 2.55 -0.88
CA ARG A 286 6.39 3.33 -0.32
C ARG A 286 5.88 4.53 0.47
N LYS A 287 4.91 5.27 -0.08
CA LYS A 287 4.37 6.45 0.59
C LYS A 287 3.66 6.08 1.90
N LEU A 288 2.82 5.06 1.86
CA LEU A 288 2.13 4.53 3.03
C LEU A 288 3.10 4.04 4.10
N ILE A 289 4.12 3.27 3.70
CA ILE A 289 5.14 2.75 4.62
C ILE A 289 5.92 3.88 5.29
N LEU A 290 6.36 4.90 4.54
CA LEU A 290 7.08 6.04 5.11
C LEU A 290 6.20 6.83 6.09
N GLN A 291 4.93 7.08 5.74
CA GLN A 291 3.99 7.78 6.62
C GLN A 291 3.71 6.96 7.88
N ALA A 292 3.39 5.67 7.72
CA ALA A 292 3.16 4.75 8.83
C ALA A 292 4.39 4.65 9.74
N HIS A 293 5.59 4.56 9.18
CA HIS A 293 6.83 4.51 9.93
C HIS A 293 7.05 5.76 10.79
N ILE A 294 6.78 6.95 10.27
CA ILE A 294 6.86 8.20 11.04
C ILE A 294 5.86 8.18 12.20
N LEU A 295 4.62 7.77 11.96
CA LEU A 295 3.58 7.70 12.98
C LEU A 295 3.93 6.68 14.08
N VAL A 296 4.33 5.47 13.68
CA VAL A 296 4.75 4.41 14.61
C VAL A 296 5.96 4.86 15.43
N LYS A 297 6.94 5.54 14.81
CA LYS A 297 8.08 6.10 15.55
C LYS A 297 7.67 7.20 16.52
N ALA A 298 6.74 8.07 16.14
CA ALA A 298 6.22 9.10 17.03
C ALA A 298 5.46 8.48 18.21
N GLU A 299 4.67 7.44 17.97
CA GLU A 299 3.95 6.68 19.00
C GLU A 299 4.92 6.00 19.98
N ILE A 300 5.96 5.35 19.47
CA ILE A 300 7.02 4.75 20.29
C ILE A 300 7.81 5.81 21.07
N ALA A 301 8.11 6.97 20.47
CA ALA A 301 8.87 8.04 21.11
C ALA A 301 8.06 8.86 22.13
N ALA A 302 6.75 8.99 21.91
CA ALA A 302 5.81 9.65 22.81
C ALA A 302 5.44 8.77 24.01
N ALA A 303 5.76 7.46 23.95
CA ALA A 303 5.73 6.61 25.13
C ALA A 303 6.67 7.21 26.21
N PRO A 304 6.19 7.44 27.45
CA PRO A 304 6.97 8.14 28.47
C PRO A 304 8.34 7.50 28.73
N LYS A 305 9.43 8.27 28.53
CA LYS A 305 10.78 7.90 28.97
C LYS A 305 10.90 8.04 30.49
N ALA A 306 11.41 7.01 31.17
CA ALA A 306 11.37 6.82 32.62
C ALA A 306 12.15 7.85 33.48
N ASP A 307 12.90 8.78 32.88
CA ASP A 307 13.94 9.53 33.62
C ASP A 307 13.56 10.97 34.04
N ALA A 308 12.41 11.50 33.62
CA ALA A 308 12.10 12.93 33.80
C ALA A 308 11.20 13.29 35.01
N VAL A 309 10.73 12.32 35.79
CA VAL A 309 9.69 12.57 36.83
C VAL A 309 10.21 12.51 38.27
N VAL A 310 11.52 12.32 38.49
CA VAL A 310 12.07 12.20 39.86
C VAL A 310 12.16 13.55 40.60
N ALA A 311 12.04 14.70 39.92
CA ALA A 311 12.40 16.00 40.52
C ALA A 311 11.24 16.85 41.06
N ALA A 312 9.99 16.44 40.95
CA ALA A 312 8.88 17.28 41.40
C ALA A 312 7.73 16.48 42.00
N LYS A 313 7.79 16.28 43.32
CA LYS A 313 6.71 16.61 44.29
C LYS A 313 6.94 15.89 45.61
N SER A 314 7.64 16.57 46.52
CA SER A 314 7.23 16.58 47.92
C SER A 314 6.14 17.65 48.09
N ASP A 315 5.17 17.30 48.93
CA ASP A 315 4.15 18.14 49.58
C ASP A 315 2.77 18.34 48.94
N ALA A 316 1.82 17.82 49.74
CA ALA A 316 0.56 18.42 50.18
C ALA A 316 -0.71 18.20 49.32
N SER A 317 -1.43 17.14 49.72
CA SER A 317 -2.84 17.14 50.15
C SER A 317 -3.72 18.36 49.82
N ASN A 318 -4.79 18.16 49.04
CA ASN A 318 -6.19 18.05 49.52
C ASN A 318 -7.18 18.12 48.35
N ALA A 319 -8.35 17.50 48.59
CA ALA A 319 -9.66 17.71 47.97
C ALA A 319 -10.18 16.65 46.97
N SER A 320 -11.42 16.28 47.26
CA SER A 320 -12.20 15.10 46.93
C SER A 320 -12.80 14.99 45.52
N ALA A 321 -12.95 13.73 45.12
CA ALA A 321 -14.10 13.09 44.46
C ALA A 321 -14.37 13.37 42.97
N ASN A 322 -14.00 12.39 42.14
CA ASN A 322 -14.95 11.71 41.25
C ASN A 322 -14.48 10.27 41.01
N SER A 323 -15.44 9.37 40.86
CA SER A 323 -15.28 7.92 40.73
C SER A 323 -14.50 7.50 39.48
N ASP A 324 -13.36 6.83 39.66
CA ASP A 324 -12.84 5.84 38.71
C ASP A 324 -12.06 4.79 39.51
N SER A 325 -12.68 3.63 39.70
CA SER A 325 -12.06 2.49 40.35
C SER A 325 -11.16 1.76 39.34
N SER A 326 -9.87 2.05 39.29
CA SER A 326 -8.95 1.12 38.61
C SER A 326 -8.84 -0.13 39.49
N GLN A 327 -9.47 -1.22 39.06
CA GLN A 327 -9.36 -2.55 39.70
C GLN A 327 -7.92 -3.09 39.68
N TYR A 328 -7.05 -2.47 38.88
CA TYR A 328 -5.66 -2.79 38.69
C TYR A 328 -4.74 -1.81 39.43
N ALA A 329 -3.63 -2.33 39.95
CA ALA A 329 -2.58 -1.56 40.61
C ALA A 329 -1.17 -1.98 40.14
N VAL A 330 -0.22 -1.04 40.15
CA VAL A 330 1.20 -1.35 39.93
C VAL A 330 1.70 -2.32 41.03
N GLY A 331 2.46 -3.33 40.62
CA GLY A 331 2.95 -4.44 41.44
C GLY A 331 1.95 -5.60 41.56
N GLN A 332 0.75 -5.49 40.97
CA GLN A 332 -0.24 -6.56 40.97
C GLN A 332 0.09 -7.62 39.92
N THR A 333 -0.07 -8.89 40.26
CA THR A 333 -0.06 -9.98 39.28
C THR A 333 -1.42 -10.11 38.60
N ILE A 334 -1.40 -10.16 37.28
CA ILE A 334 -2.53 -10.36 36.38
C ILE A 334 -2.23 -11.52 35.41
N GLU A 335 -3.22 -11.88 34.61
CA GLU A 335 -3.03 -12.67 33.40
C GLU A 335 -3.27 -11.81 32.16
N VAL A 336 -2.52 -12.08 31.11
CA VAL A 336 -2.50 -11.37 29.83
C VAL A 336 -2.79 -12.37 28.73
N TRP A 337 -3.71 -12.03 27.82
CA TRP A 337 -4.08 -12.88 26.70
C TRP A 337 -3.03 -12.82 25.59
N ASP A 338 -2.58 -13.98 25.13
CA ASP A 338 -1.79 -14.14 23.92
C ASP A 338 -2.68 -14.76 22.84
N SER A 339 -2.93 -14.03 21.76
CA SER A 339 -3.78 -14.47 20.67
C SER A 339 -3.11 -15.47 19.72
N GLU A 340 -1.77 -15.52 19.69
CA GLU A 340 -1.04 -16.48 18.85
C GLU A 340 -1.02 -17.88 19.49
N GLU A 341 -0.91 -17.92 20.81
CA GLU A 341 -0.91 -19.15 21.59
C GLU A 341 -2.28 -19.52 22.19
N GLU A 342 -3.27 -18.64 22.05
CA GLU A 342 -4.65 -18.80 22.55
C GLU A 342 -4.69 -19.10 24.06
N ASP A 343 -3.76 -18.52 24.83
CA ASP A 343 -3.59 -18.79 26.26
C ASP A 343 -3.31 -17.52 27.09
N TRP A 344 -3.48 -17.65 28.40
CA TRP A 344 -3.33 -16.59 29.39
C TRP A 344 -2.00 -16.72 30.15
N TYR A 345 -1.16 -15.69 30.01
CA TYR A 345 0.15 -15.62 30.62
C TYR A 345 0.17 -14.77 31.87
N ARG A 346 0.76 -15.30 32.95
CA ARG A 346 0.91 -14.55 34.21
C ARG A 346 1.93 -13.45 34.06
N ALA A 347 1.57 -12.23 34.43
CA ALA A 347 2.46 -11.09 34.39
C ALA A 347 2.27 -10.17 35.60
N THR A 348 3.26 -9.35 35.91
CA THR A 348 3.19 -8.32 36.96
C THR A 348 3.07 -6.95 36.30
N ILE A 349 2.10 -6.14 36.75
CA ILE A 349 1.95 -4.77 36.27
C ILE A 349 3.12 -3.94 36.81
N GLU A 350 4.02 -3.54 35.93
CA GLU A 350 5.14 -2.67 36.26
C GLU A 350 4.75 -1.20 36.13
N LYS A 351 3.85 -0.87 35.17
CA LYS A 351 3.34 0.50 34.96
C LYS A 351 1.89 0.47 34.48
N MET A 352 1.17 1.56 34.70
CA MET A 352 -0.19 1.74 34.19
C MET A 352 -0.29 3.09 33.47
N ALA A 353 -1.01 3.13 32.35
CA ALA A 353 -1.29 4.35 31.61
C ALA A 353 -2.69 4.25 30.97
N GLU A 354 -3.62 5.09 31.42
CA GLU A 354 -5.02 5.07 30.99
C GLU A 354 -5.63 3.65 31.11
N LYS A 355 -5.92 2.99 29.98
CA LYS A 355 -6.43 1.62 29.87
C LYS A 355 -5.38 0.60 29.40
N ARG A 356 -4.10 0.84 29.69
CA ARG A 356 -3.00 -0.05 29.32
C ARG A 356 -2.07 -0.33 30.48
N PHE A 357 -1.47 -1.51 30.46
CA PHE A 357 -0.58 -2.00 31.51
C PHE A 357 0.76 -2.38 30.90
N PHE A 358 1.85 -1.83 31.42
CA PHE A 358 3.18 -2.34 31.10
C PHE A 358 3.43 -3.52 32.03
N VAL A 359 3.63 -4.70 31.46
CA VAL A 359 3.65 -5.95 32.20
C VAL A 359 5.00 -6.63 32.04
N SER A 360 5.43 -7.32 33.10
CA SER A 360 6.57 -8.23 33.06
C SER A 360 6.10 -9.66 33.29
N TYR A 361 6.32 -10.53 32.31
CA TYR A 361 5.86 -11.91 32.34
C TYR A 361 6.61 -12.73 33.40
N VAL A 362 5.86 -13.46 34.22
CA VAL A 362 6.41 -14.24 35.33
C VAL A 362 7.24 -15.40 34.79
N GLY A 363 8.54 -15.39 35.05
CA GLY A 363 9.46 -16.44 34.61
C GLY A 363 10.24 -16.09 33.34
N GLU A 364 9.87 -14.98 32.68
CA GLU A 364 10.52 -14.48 31.48
C GLU A 364 11.51 -13.34 31.80
N GLY A 365 12.38 -13.05 30.83
CA GLY A 365 13.29 -11.90 30.92
C GLY A 365 12.62 -10.60 30.51
N SER A 366 13.21 -9.46 30.88
CA SER A 366 12.68 -8.12 30.55
C SER A 366 12.61 -7.79 29.05
N SER A 367 13.09 -8.69 28.19
CA SER A 367 12.94 -8.62 26.74
C SER A 367 11.51 -8.92 26.28
N SER A 368 10.74 -9.61 27.11
CA SER A 368 9.34 -9.97 26.86
C SER A 368 8.36 -8.96 27.48
N ASP A 369 8.87 -7.96 28.22
CA ASP A 369 8.02 -6.94 28.84
C ASP A 369 7.36 -6.06 27.77
N GLU A 370 6.06 -5.85 27.88
CA GLU A 370 5.29 -5.11 26.87
C GLU A 370 4.15 -4.29 27.48
N TRP A 371 3.55 -3.43 26.65
CA TRP A 371 2.29 -2.76 26.99
C TRP A 371 1.14 -3.56 26.42
N VAL A 372 0.21 -3.95 27.29
CA VAL A 372 -1.03 -4.66 26.92
C VAL A 372 -2.26 -3.81 27.24
N ASP A 373 -3.31 -4.00 26.45
CA ASP A 373 -4.57 -3.28 26.59
C ASP A 373 -5.44 -3.86 27.72
N GLU A 374 -6.29 -3.02 28.32
CA GLU A 374 -7.13 -3.44 29.44
C GLU A 374 -8.07 -4.58 29.05
N GLU A 375 -8.46 -4.66 27.79
CA GLU A 375 -9.32 -5.73 27.26
C GLU A 375 -8.66 -7.11 27.24
N ASP A 376 -7.32 -7.16 27.20
CA ASP A 376 -6.51 -8.38 27.14
C ASP A 376 -5.92 -8.78 28.48
N VAL A 377 -6.37 -8.16 29.57
CA VAL A 377 -5.93 -8.53 30.91
C VAL A 377 -7.07 -8.93 31.83
N ARG A 378 -6.78 -9.86 32.74
CA ARG A 378 -7.69 -10.27 33.81
C ARG A 378 -6.98 -10.49 35.14
N ILE A 379 -7.75 -10.38 36.23
CA ILE A 379 -7.35 -10.87 37.54
C ILE A 379 -7.95 -12.26 37.72
N ARG A 380 -7.12 -13.31 37.71
CA ARG A 380 -7.62 -14.68 37.94
C ARG A 380 -7.97 -14.90 39.40
N ASN A 381 -9.23 -15.23 39.68
CA ASN A 381 -9.73 -15.52 41.02
C ASN A 381 -9.94 -17.02 41.26
N LEU A 382 -8.83 -17.76 41.42
CA LEU A 382 -8.84 -19.21 41.62
C LEU A 382 -9.70 -19.69 42.81
N ALA A 383 -9.92 -18.84 43.81
CA ALA A 383 -10.67 -19.21 45.01
C ALA A 383 -12.19 -19.27 44.79
N ALA A 384 -12.69 -18.61 43.74
CA ALA A 384 -14.11 -18.54 43.40
C ALA A 384 -14.45 -19.27 42.09
N SER A 385 -13.45 -19.87 41.44
CA SER A 385 -13.60 -20.64 40.21
C SER A 385 -14.28 -21.99 40.45
N ASP A 386 -14.99 -22.47 39.42
CA ASP A 386 -15.46 -23.85 39.33
C ASP A 386 -14.31 -24.85 39.02
N ASP A 387 -14.66 -26.12 38.80
CA ASP A 387 -13.68 -27.19 38.50
C ASP A 387 -12.92 -26.96 37.18
N ASN A 388 -13.40 -26.07 36.31
CA ASN A 388 -12.77 -25.70 35.03
C ASN A 388 -11.96 -24.40 35.12
N GLY A 389 -11.96 -23.72 36.28
CA GLY A 389 -11.18 -22.50 36.47
C GLY A 389 -11.94 -21.20 36.21
N TYR A 390 -13.27 -21.24 36.01
CA TYR A 390 -14.10 -20.08 35.67
C TYR A 390 -14.98 -19.61 36.83
N ALA A 391 -15.13 -18.30 36.99
CA ALA A 391 -15.93 -17.68 38.04
C ALA A 391 -16.90 -16.61 37.50
N ILE A 392 -18.04 -16.42 38.16
CA ILE A 392 -18.95 -15.31 37.85
C ILE A 392 -18.21 -13.97 38.07
N GLY A 393 -18.30 -13.08 37.11
CA GLY A 393 -17.62 -11.78 37.06
C GLY A 393 -16.21 -11.84 36.48
N GLN A 394 -15.71 -13.01 36.10
CA GLN A 394 -14.41 -13.17 35.46
C GLN A 394 -14.46 -12.71 34.00
N LYS A 395 -13.41 -12.01 33.57
CA LYS A 395 -13.17 -11.74 32.16
C LYS A 395 -12.53 -12.95 31.48
N VAL A 396 -13.04 -13.29 30.31
CA VAL A 396 -12.64 -14.43 29.47
C VAL A 396 -12.50 -14.00 28.02
N LYS A 397 -11.92 -14.86 27.21
CA LYS A 397 -11.96 -14.79 25.75
C LYS A 397 -12.93 -15.83 25.23
N VAL A 398 -13.74 -15.45 24.24
CA VAL A 398 -14.71 -16.32 23.59
C VAL A 398 -14.43 -16.37 22.10
N TRP A 399 -14.34 -17.56 21.54
CA TRP A 399 -14.09 -17.78 20.13
C TRP A 399 -15.37 -17.59 19.32
N ASP A 400 -15.31 -16.79 18.25
CA ASP A 400 -16.38 -16.64 17.28
C ASP A 400 -15.99 -17.38 15.99
N GLU A 401 -16.77 -18.40 15.62
CA GLU A 401 -16.52 -19.21 14.42
C GLU A 401 -16.76 -18.44 13.10
N ASP A 402 -17.64 -17.43 13.10
CA ASP A 402 -18.00 -16.67 11.90
C ASP A 402 -16.94 -15.60 11.58
N GLU A 403 -16.38 -14.96 12.61
CA GLU A 403 -15.30 -13.96 12.48
C GLU A 403 -13.90 -14.58 12.53
N GLU A 404 -13.78 -15.85 12.93
CA GLU A 404 -12.51 -16.57 13.17
C GLU A 404 -11.59 -15.78 14.14
N ASP A 405 -12.16 -15.22 15.22
CA ASP A 405 -11.45 -14.35 16.18
C ASP A 405 -11.95 -14.51 17.63
N TRP A 406 -11.15 -14.04 18.60
CA TRP A 406 -11.42 -14.11 20.05
C TRP A 406 -11.89 -12.78 20.64
N PHE A 407 -13.08 -12.78 21.24
CA PHE A 407 -13.71 -11.61 21.84
C PHE A 407 -13.65 -11.61 23.37
N SER A 408 -13.39 -10.44 23.97
CA SER A 408 -13.41 -10.30 25.42
C SER A 408 -14.84 -10.27 25.97
N ALA A 409 -15.15 -11.12 26.95
CA ALA A 409 -16.45 -11.18 27.59
C ALA A 409 -16.36 -11.34 29.12
N ILE A 410 -17.48 -11.13 29.82
CA ILE A 410 -17.60 -11.29 31.28
C ILE A 410 -18.62 -12.38 31.58
N ILE A 411 -18.27 -13.35 32.42
CA ILE A 411 -19.19 -14.41 32.85
C ILE A 411 -20.26 -13.81 33.79
N GLY A 412 -21.52 -13.83 33.38
CA GLY A 412 -22.66 -13.40 34.19
C GLY A 412 -23.31 -14.52 34.98
N LYS A 413 -23.35 -15.75 34.42
CA LYS A 413 -23.96 -16.93 35.06
C LYS A 413 -23.23 -18.21 34.65
N THR A 414 -23.40 -19.25 35.44
CA THR A 414 -22.83 -20.58 35.22
C THR A 414 -23.91 -21.64 35.33
N GLN A 415 -23.94 -22.62 34.42
CA GLN A 415 -24.86 -23.75 34.47
C GLN A 415 -24.17 -25.02 33.94
N GLY A 416 -23.71 -25.88 34.85
CA GLY A 416 -22.98 -27.09 34.44
C GLY A 416 -21.63 -26.71 33.81
N GLN A 417 -21.43 -27.08 32.55
CA GLN A 417 -20.22 -26.75 31.76
C GLN A 417 -20.48 -25.63 30.74
N GLN A 418 -21.56 -24.85 30.93
CA GLN A 418 -21.90 -23.72 30.08
C GLN A 418 -21.82 -22.40 30.85
N TYR A 419 -21.42 -21.34 30.16
CA TYR A 419 -21.18 -20.02 30.73
C TYR A 419 -22.01 -18.97 30.00
N PHE A 420 -22.84 -18.21 30.72
CA PHE A 420 -23.57 -17.10 30.14
C PHE A 420 -22.67 -15.87 30.16
N VAL A 421 -22.28 -15.38 28.99
CA VAL A 421 -21.29 -14.32 28.83
C VAL A 421 -21.92 -13.02 28.33
N GLN A 422 -21.34 -11.90 28.74
CA GLN A 422 -21.67 -10.58 28.24
C GLN A 422 -20.42 -9.99 27.57
N TYR A 423 -20.49 -9.72 26.27
CA TYR A 423 -19.36 -9.21 25.50
C TYR A 423 -19.00 -7.77 25.86
N VAL A 424 -17.71 -7.51 26.02
CA VAL A 424 -17.19 -6.19 26.39
C VAL A 424 -17.33 -5.24 25.20
N GLY A 425 -18.06 -4.14 25.39
CA GLY A 425 -18.28 -3.14 24.35
C GLY A 425 -19.54 -3.36 23.50
N TYR A 426 -20.27 -4.46 23.74
CA TYR A 426 -21.50 -4.81 23.04
C TYR A 426 -22.71 -4.67 23.96
N ASP A 427 -23.90 -4.55 23.36
CA ASP A 427 -25.15 -4.54 24.12
C ASP A 427 -25.65 -5.96 24.41
N SER A 428 -26.62 -6.08 25.32
CA SER A 428 -27.09 -7.38 25.82
C SER A 428 -27.82 -8.25 24.79
N SER A 429 -27.99 -7.79 23.54
CA SER A 429 -28.53 -8.63 22.47
C SER A 429 -27.53 -9.67 21.95
N TYR A 430 -26.24 -9.48 22.26
CA TYR A 430 -25.16 -10.41 21.96
C TYR A 430 -24.85 -11.37 23.12
N ASP A 431 -25.47 -11.20 24.28
CA ASP A 431 -25.23 -12.09 25.43
C ASP A 431 -25.71 -13.51 25.11
N GLU A 432 -24.86 -14.49 25.34
CA GLU A 432 -25.14 -15.88 24.99
C GLU A 432 -24.59 -16.89 25.99
N TRP A 433 -24.96 -18.16 25.80
CA TRP A 433 -24.36 -19.27 26.51
C TRP A 433 -23.29 -19.89 25.62
N VAL A 434 -22.07 -19.98 26.13
CA VAL A 434 -20.94 -20.60 25.45
C VAL A 434 -20.56 -21.92 26.13
N ASP A 435 -20.10 -22.87 25.34
CA ASP A 435 -19.59 -24.16 25.79
C ASP A 435 -18.11 -24.06 26.22
N LEU A 436 -17.61 -25.10 26.88
CA LEU A 436 -16.26 -25.10 27.46
C LEU A 436 -15.14 -25.01 26.41
N ASP A 437 -15.39 -25.47 25.19
CA ASP A 437 -14.46 -25.45 24.06
C ASP A 437 -14.40 -24.10 23.33
N GLU A 438 -15.28 -23.16 23.67
CA GLU A 438 -15.37 -21.84 23.04
C GLU A 438 -14.83 -20.72 23.94
N ILE A 439 -14.32 -21.05 25.14
CA ILE A 439 -13.99 -20.08 26.21
C ILE A 439 -12.60 -20.31 26.79
N SER A 440 -11.86 -19.22 27.08
CA SER A 440 -10.50 -19.20 27.68
C SER A 440 -10.32 -18.17 28.80
#